data_AF-A0A5N6UNI0-F1
#
_entry.id   AF-A0A5N6UNI0-F1
#
_cell.length_a   1.000
_cell.length_b   1.000
_cell.length_c   1.000
_cell.angle_alpha   90.00
_cell.angle_beta   90.00
_cell.angle_gamma   90.00
#
_symmetry.space_group_name_H-M   'P 1'
#
loop_
_entity.id
_entity.type
_entity.pdbx_description
1 polymer ?
#
loop_
_entity_poly.entity_id
_entity_poly.type
_entity_poly.pdbx_seq_one_letter_code
_entity_poly.pdbx_strand_id
1 'polypeptide(L)'
;MLTDYLVLSGTALNYLGAIDGLINVLKNKPRVARSGQHIKYQLFTSGAAATFGSIYLYLFLRPQYINPFLAFGAALKYWAYVSAWIAYKHYGLSRAEYVSFGVSNAVVGTLLWISYVARVKAGTE
;
A
#
# COMPACT_ATOMS: atom_id res chain seq x y z
N MET A 1 12.24 0.22 -17.11
CA MET A 1 11.66 -1.13 -17.25
C MET A 1 11.17 -1.69 -15.91
N LEU A 2 12.02 -2.11 -14.96
CA LEU A 2 11.55 -2.72 -13.69
C LEU A 2 10.64 -1.78 -12.88
N THR A 3 11.01 -0.51 -12.74
CA THR A 3 10.21 0.50 -12.04
C THR A 3 8.84 0.70 -12.69
N ASP A 4 8.76 0.64 -14.02
CA ASP A 4 7.51 0.88 -14.76
C ASP A 4 6.51 -0.27 -14.54
N TYR A 5 7.01 -1.52 -14.51
CA TYR A 5 6.19 -2.69 -14.17
C TYR A 5 5.74 -2.67 -12.70
N LEU A 6 6.59 -2.22 -11.78
CA LEU A 6 6.22 -2.04 -10.37
C LEU A 6 5.10 -1.00 -10.21
N VAL A 7 5.20 0.13 -10.92
CA VAL A 7 4.19 1.18 -10.88
C VAL A 7 2.88 0.72 -11.51
N LEU A 8 2.89 0.10 -12.69
CA LEU A 8 1.67 -0.40 -13.33
C LEU A 8 1.00 -1.51 -12.52
N SER A 9 1.77 -2.46 -12.00
CA SER A 9 1.24 -3.53 -11.14
C SER A 9 0.67 -2.94 -9.85
N GLY A 10 1.37 -1.97 -9.26
CA GLY A 10 0.89 -1.22 -8.12
C GLY A 10 -0.42 -0.49 -8.41
N THR A 11 -0.54 0.16 -9.58
CA THR A 11 -1.77 0.84 -10.02
C THR A 11 -2.93 -0.14 -10.08
N ALA A 12 -2.75 -1.25 -10.79
CA ALA A 12 -3.78 -2.26 -10.97
C ALA A 12 -4.24 -2.84 -9.62
N LEU A 13 -3.30 -3.25 -8.76
CA LEU A 13 -3.62 -3.82 -7.45
C LEU A 13 -4.34 -2.83 -6.54
N ASN A 14 -3.95 -1.55 -6.56
CA ASN A 14 -4.61 -0.51 -5.77
C ASN A 14 -6.05 -0.25 -6.23
N TYR A 15 -6.30 -0.19 -7.54
CA TYR A 15 -7.66 -0.04 -8.06
C TYR A 15 -8.52 -1.28 -7.79
N LEU A 16 -7.97 -2.49 -7.97
CA LEU A 16 -8.69 -3.73 -7.63
C LEU A 16 -9.07 -3.75 -6.14
N GLY A 17 -8.13 -3.44 -5.25
CA GLY A 17 -8.41 -3.36 -3.81
C GLY A 17 -9.44 -2.29 -3.45
N ALA A 18 -9.44 -1.14 -4.14
CA ALA A 18 -10.44 -0.11 -3.96
C ALA A 18 -11.84 -0.55 -4.40
N ILE A 19 -11.94 -1.20 -5.56
CA ILE A 19 -13.19 -1.72 -6.12
C ILE A 19 -13.75 -2.82 -5.22
N ASP A 20 -12.93 -3.79 -4.84
CA ASP A 20 -13.32 -4.89 -3.95
C ASP A 20 -13.77 -4.37 -2.59
N GLY A 21 -13.04 -3.42 -2.02
CA GLY A 21 -13.40 -2.77 -0.76
C GLY A 21 -14.75 -2.06 -0.84
N LEU A 22 -14.99 -1.30 -1.92
CA LEU A 22 -16.25 -0.61 -2.14
C LEU A 22 -17.41 -1.59 -2.35
N ILE A 23 -17.24 -2.61 -3.18
CA ILE A 23 -18.24 -3.66 -3.42
C ILE A 23 -18.59 -4.37 -2.11
N ASN A 24 -17.60 -4.69 -1.28
CA ASN A 24 -17.81 -5.33 0.01
C ASN A 24 -18.62 -4.47 0.98
N VAL A 25 -18.38 -3.16 1.01
CA VAL A 25 -19.17 -2.22 1.82
C VAL A 25 -20.61 -2.14 1.32
N LEU A 26 -20.81 -2.09 0.00
CA LEU A 26 -22.15 -1.96 -0.61
C LEU A 26 -22.99 -3.23 -0.48
N LYS A 27 -22.38 -4.42 -0.60
CA LYS A 27 -23.07 -5.72 -0.53
C LYS A 27 -23.35 -6.17 0.90
N ASN A 28 -22.44 -5.89 1.84
CA ASN A 28 -22.59 -6.34 3.22
C ASN A 28 -23.35 -5.29 4.04
N LYS A 29 -24.68 -5.40 4.11
CA LYS A 29 -25.48 -4.63 5.07
C LYS A 29 -25.00 -4.97 6.49
N PRO A 30 -24.71 -3.97 7.33
CA PRO A 30 -24.15 -4.23 8.67
C PRO A 30 -25.15 -5.02 9.51
N ARG A 31 -24.82 -6.29 9.80
CA ARG A 31 -25.49 -7.05 10.85
C ARG A 31 -25.09 -6.42 12.19
N VAL A 32 -26.05 -5.69 12.77
CA VAL A 32 -26.19 -5.23 14.16
C VAL A 32 -24.86 -5.12 14.96
N ALA A 33 -24.50 -3.87 15.31
CA ALA A 33 -23.45 -3.45 16.26
C ALA A 33 -21.98 -3.26 15.80
N ARG A 34 -21.58 -3.50 14.53
CA ARG A 34 -20.28 -2.98 13.98
C ARG A 34 -20.40 -1.55 13.40
N SER A 35 -21.15 -0.72 14.12
CA SER A 35 -21.78 0.54 13.70
C SER A 35 -20.80 1.63 13.26
N GLY A 36 -20.88 2.08 12.00
CA GLY A 36 -20.31 3.33 11.51
C GLY A 36 -18.78 3.38 11.38
N GLN A 37 -18.03 3.17 12.47
CA GLN A 37 -16.57 3.29 12.48
C GLN A 37 -15.89 2.27 11.57
N HIS A 38 -16.38 1.03 11.56
CA HIS A 38 -15.86 0.00 10.69
C HIS A 38 -16.09 0.32 9.20
N ILE A 39 -17.30 0.80 8.86
CA ILE A 39 -17.65 1.22 7.50
C ILE A 39 -16.82 2.45 7.07
N LYS A 40 -16.67 3.45 7.96
CA LYS A 40 -15.82 4.62 7.71
C LYS A 40 -14.38 4.21 7.43
N TYR A 41 -13.83 3.30 8.23
CA TYR A 41 -12.49 2.77 8.03
C TYR A 41 -12.37 2.05 6.69
N GLN A 42 -13.31 1.16 6.34
CA GLN A 42 -13.30 0.44 5.07
C GLN A 42 -13.42 1.37 3.84
N LEU A 43 -14.31 2.35 3.90
CA LEU A 43 -14.45 3.36 2.84
C LEU A 43 -13.19 4.22 2.72
N PHE A 44 -12.61 4.64 3.84
CA PHE A 44 -11.35 5.37 3.86
C PHE A 44 -10.20 4.56 3.25
N THR A 45 -10.04 3.28 3.65
CA THR A 45 -9.00 2.42 3.09
C THR A 45 -9.21 2.15 1.60
N SER A 46 -10.47 2.01 1.16
CA SER A 46 -10.80 1.85 -0.27
C SER A 46 -10.47 3.11 -1.07
N GLY A 47 -10.83 4.29 -0.55
CA GLY A 47 -10.50 5.57 -1.17
C GLY A 47 -8.99 5.85 -1.19
N ALA A 48 -8.28 5.49 -0.11
CA ALA A 48 -6.83 5.56 -0.06
C ALA A 48 -6.19 4.67 -1.12
N ALA A 49 -6.67 3.43 -1.28
CA ALA A 49 -6.22 2.54 -2.35
C ALA A 49 -6.46 3.15 -3.74
N ALA A 50 -7.65 3.69 -4.03
CA ALA A 50 -7.92 4.37 -5.30
C ALA A 50 -7.01 5.59 -5.54
N THR A 51 -6.70 6.34 -4.48
CA THR A 51 -5.79 7.49 -4.52
C THR A 51 -4.37 7.04 -4.86
N PHE A 52 -3.87 5.99 -4.20
CA PHE A 52 -2.57 5.39 -4.53
C PHE A 52 -2.52 4.87 -5.96
N GLY A 53 -3.58 4.21 -6.44
CA GLY A 53 -3.69 3.77 -7.82
C GLY A 53 -3.62 4.94 -8.81
N SER A 54 -4.34 6.03 -8.54
CA SER A 54 -4.32 7.24 -9.36
C SER A 54 -2.94 7.91 -9.39
N ILE A 55 -2.28 7.99 -8.24
CA ILE A 55 -0.92 8.53 -8.13
C ILE A 55 0.06 7.66 -8.91
N TYR A 56 -0.02 6.34 -8.79
CA TYR A 56 0.87 5.45 -9.53
C TYR A 56 0.64 5.56 -11.04
N LEU A 57 -0.60 5.66 -11.51
CA LEU A 57 -0.90 5.94 -12.91
C LEU A 57 -0.28 7.27 -13.37
N TYR A 58 -0.40 8.33 -12.56
CA TYR A 58 0.23 9.61 -12.85
C TYR A 58 1.76 9.50 -12.95
N LEU A 59 2.40 8.79 -12.02
CA LEU A 59 3.85 8.59 -12.02
C LEU A 59 4.34 7.75 -13.20
N PHE A 60 3.54 6.81 -13.66
CA PHE A 60 3.81 6.09 -14.89
C PHE A 60 3.86 7.04 -16.10
N LEU A 61 2.91 7.98 -16.18
CA LEU A 61 2.85 8.99 -17.25
C LEU A 61 3.87 10.14 -17.07
N ARG A 62 4.39 10.33 -15.85
CA ARG A 62 5.32 11.41 -15.46
C ARG A 62 6.45 10.85 -14.57
N PRO A 63 7.33 10.00 -15.14
CA PRO A 63 8.35 9.29 -14.36
C PRO A 63 9.39 10.20 -13.70
N GLN A 64 9.49 11.47 -14.12
CA GLN A 64 10.37 12.45 -13.49
C GLN A 64 10.04 12.71 -12.01
N TYR A 65 8.79 12.47 -11.59
CA TYR A 65 8.36 12.72 -10.21
C TYR A 65 8.45 11.51 -9.30
N ILE A 66 8.93 10.36 -9.77
CA ILE A 66 8.81 9.09 -9.06
C ILE A 66 9.66 8.99 -7.78
N ASN A 67 10.79 9.69 -7.72
CA ASN A 67 11.76 9.56 -6.63
C ASN A 67 11.18 9.87 -5.23
N PRO A 68 10.50 11.02 -4.99
CA PRO A 68 9.86 11.27 -3.69
C PRO A 68 8.80 10.21 -3.32
N PHE A 69 8.12 9.62 -4.31
CA PHE A 69 7.12 8.58 -4.05
C PHE A 69 7.73 7.22 -3.74
N LEU A 70 8.91 6.89 -4.27
CA LEU A 70 9.64 5.68 -3.88
C LEU A 70 10.07 5.77 -2.40
N ALA A 71 10.60 6.93 -1.99
CA ALA A 71 10.98 7.16 -0.59
C ALA A 71 9.76 7.15 0.34
N PHE A 72 8.69 7.87 -0.01
CA PHE A 72 7.43 7.86 0.74
C PHE A 72 6.82 6.45 0.82
N GLY A 73 6.75 5.75 -0.31
CA GLY A 73 6.23 4.39 -0.38
C GLY A 73 7.04 3.44 0.48
N ALA A 74 8.37 3.51 0.45
CA ALA A 74 9.22 2.71 1.31
C ALA A 74 8.94 3.00 2.79
N ALA A 75 8.92 4.27 3.21
CA ALA A 75 8.62 4.66 4.59
C ALA A 75 7.24 4.13 5.04
N LEU A 76 6.23 4.26 4.19
CA LEU A 76 4.88 3.75 4.47
C LEU A 76 4.85 2.22 4.65
N LYS A 77 5.64 1.49 3.87
CA LYS A 77 5.78 0.03 3.99
C LYS A 77 6.46 -0.39 5.29
N TYR A 78 7.49 0.33 5.72
CA TYR A 78 8.09 0.11 7.04
C TYR A 78 7.13 0.46 8.18
N TRP A 79 6.31 1.50 8.01
CA TRP A 79 5.27 1.81 9.00
C TRP A 79 4.24 0.69 9.13
N ALA A 80 3.82 0.08 8.01
CA ALA A 80 2.95 -1.10 8.03
C ALA A 80 3.61 -2.29 8.74
N TYR A 81 4.91 -2.53 8.53
CA TYR A 81 5.68 -3.55 9.24
C TYR A 81 5.71 -3.29 10.76
N VAL A 82 6.05 -2.07 11.18
CA VAL A 82 6.08 -1.69 12.61
C VAL A 82 4.71 -1.85 13.25
N SER A 83 3.65 -1.40 12.56
CA SER A 83 2.27 -1.54 13.04
C SER A 83 1.88 -3.01 13.21
N ALA A 84 2.25 -3.86 12.25
CA ALA A 84 2.00 -5.30 12.31
C ALA A 84 2.77 -5.99 13.44
N TRP A 85 4.01 -5.56 13.70
CA TRP A 85 4.83 -6.06 14.80
C TRP A 85 4.23 -5.71 16.16
N ILE A 86 3.77 -4.46 16.34
CA ILE A 86 3.05 -4.03 17.54
C ILE A 86 1.76 -4.86 17.71
N ALA A 87 0.98 -5.04 16.64
CA ALA A 87 -0.23 -5.87 16.65
C ALA A 87 0.05 -7.33 17.03
N TYR A 88 1.14 -7.92 16.51
CA TYR A 88 1.60 -9.26 16.85
C TYR A 88 2.01 -9.40 18.31
N LYS A 89 2.69 -8.39 18.86
CA LYS A 89 3.17 -8.43 20.25
C LYS A 89 2.11 -8.13 21.29
N HIS A 90 1.15 -7.25 20.98
CA HIS A 90 0.27 -6.68 22.00
C HIS A 90 -1.22 -6.96 21.77
N TYR A 91 -1.63 -7.36 20.57
CA TYR A 91 -3.04 -7.46 20.19
C TYR A 91 -3.44 -8.82 19.60
N GLY A 92 -2.57 -9.82 19.72
CA GLY A 92 -2.88 -11.20 19.35
C GLY A 92 -2.99 -11.45 17.83
N LEU A 93 -2.36 -10.60 17.00
CA LEU A 93 -2.25 -10.87 15.56
C LEU A 93 -1.56 -12.23 15.37
N SER A 94 -2.08 -13.09 14.49
CA SER A 94 -1.46 -14.39 14.28
C SER A 94 -0.10 -14.26 13.59
N ARG A 95 0.78 -15.25 13.77
CA ARG A 95 2.07 -15.29 13.06
C ARG A 95 1.89 -15.27 11.54
N ALA A 96 0.87 -15.96 11.03
CA ALA A 96 0.56 -16.01 9.61
C ALA A 96 0.19 -14.62 9.07
N GLU A 97 -0.67 -13.88 9.77
CA GLU A 97 -1.04 -12.51 9.41
C GLU A 97 0.15 -11.55 9.54
N TYR A 98 0.96 -11.68 10.58
CA TYR A 98 2.16 -10.86 10.74
C TYR A 98 3.16 -11.06 9.59
N VAL A 99 3.36 -12.30 9.13
CA VAL A 99 4.25 -12.57 7.99
C VAL A 99 3.63 -12.06 6.68
N SER A 100 2.36 -12.40 6.44
CA SER A 100 1.67 -12.03 5.20
C SER A 100 1.51 -10.52 5.05
N PHE A 101 1.26 -9.78 6.14
CA PHE A 101 1.08 -8.34 6.10
C PHE A 101 2.36 -7.61 6.48
N GLY A 102 2.92 -7.84 7.66
CA GLY A 102 4.07 -7.11 8.17
C GLY A 102 5.34 -7.37 7.39
N VAL A 103 5.85 -8.61 7.43
CA VAL A 103 7.14 -8.97 6.81
C VAL A 103 7.12 -8.73 5.30
N SER A 104 6.02 -9.08 4.63
CA SER A 104 5.87 -8.84 3.20
C SER A 104 5.93 -7.34 2.84
N ASN A 105 5.33 -6.47 3.65
CA ASN A 105 5.49 -5.02 3.45
C ASN A 105 6.94 -4.57 3.68
N ALA A 106 7.65 -5.09 4.69
CA ALA A 106 9.06 -4.76 4.90
C ALA A 106 9.93 -5.10 3.67
N VAL A 107 9.74 -6.29 3.09
CA VAL A 107 10.45 -6.71 1.86
C VAL A 107 10.18 -5.75 0.70
N VAL A 108 8.91 -5.41 0.46
CA VAL A 108 8.53 -4.43 -0.58
C VAL A 108 9.14 -3.06 -0.28
N GLY A 109 9.14 -2.61 0.98
CA GLY A 109 9.77 -1.36 1.39
C GLY A 109 11.27 -1.32 1.10
N THR A 110 11.98 -2.43 1.34
CA THR A 110 13.40 -2.57 1.00
C THR A 110 13.62 -2.46 -0.52
N LEU A 111 12.79 -3.14 -1.33
CA LEU A 111 12.89 -3.08 -2.79
C LEU A 111 12.63 -1.66 -3.33
N LEU A 112 11.71 -0.91 -2.71
CA LEU A 112 11.46 0.50 -3.05
C LEU A 112 12.66 1.39 -2.70
N TRP A 113 13.32 1.18 -1.56
CA TRP A 113 14.56 1.88 -1.23
C TRP A 113 15.70 1.57 -2.19
N ILE A 114 15.89 0.30 -2.55
CA ILE A 114 16.89 -0.10 -3.55
C ILE A 114 16.61 0.60 -4.88
N SER A 115 15.35 0.61 -5.31
CA SER A 115 14.93 1.29 -6.54
C SER A 115 15.17 2.80 -6.48
N TYR A 116 14.90 3.44 -5.33
CA TYR A 116 15.19 4.85 -5.10
C TYR A 116 16.69 5.15 -5.24
N VAL A 117 17.53 4.41 -4.50
CA VAL A 117 18.99 4.61 -4.51
C VAL A 117 19.56 4.36 -5.91
N ALA A 118 19.12 3.32 -6.60
CA ALA A 118 19.55 3.01 -7.96
C ALA A 118 19.22 4.16 -8.93
N ARG A 119 18.03 4.75 -8.83
CA ARG A 119 17.62 5.88 -9.68
C ARG A 119 18.35 7.17 -9.36
N VAL A 120 18.60 7.45 -8.08
CA VAL A 120 19.38 8.62 -7.67
C VAL A 120 20.79 8.54 -8.25
N LYS A 121 21.45 7.38 -8.13
CA LYS A 121 22.79 7.16 -8.70
C LYS A 121 22.83 7.30 -10.23
N ALA A 122 21.83 6.77 -10.93
CA ALA A 122 21.74 6.84 -12.38
C ALA A 122 21.40 8.25 -12.94
N GLY A 123 20.93 9.17 -12.09
CA GLY A 123 20.65 10.56 -12.47
C GLY A 123 21.74 11.56 -12.05
N THR A 124 22.84 11.08 -11.47
CA THR A 124 24.02 11.86 -11.05
C THR A 124 25.23 11.67 -11.97
N GLU A 125 25.04 11.01 -13.11
CA GLU A 125 25.96 10.95 -14.26
C GLU A 125 25.41 11.83 -15.39
#